data_AF-I0KA19-F1
#
_entry.id   AF-I0KA19-F1
#
_cell.length_a   1.000
_cell.length_b   1.000
_cell.length_c   1.000
_cell.angle_alpha   90.00
_cell.angle_beta   90.00
_cell.angle_gamma   90.00
#
_symmetry.space_group_name_H-M   'P 1'
#
loop_
_entity.id
_entity.type
_entity.pdbx_description
1 polymer ?
#
loop_
_entity_poly.entity_id
_entity_poly.type
_entity_poly.pdbx_seq_one_letter_code
_entity_poly.pdbx_strand_id
1 'polypeptide(L)' 'MLTQSLSPLADYPVKESIRDLARLQRTYDPSDEVFWTYFNARVLQNEPIGVEDFVSQTYTTPEPYGQLSGASID' A
#
# COMPACT_ATOMS: atom_id res chain seq x y z
N MET A 1 6.23 1.40 46.25
CA MET A 1 5.36 0.60 45.38
C MET A 1 5.66 1.01 43.95
N LEU A 2 6.23 0.11 43.15
CA LEU A 2 6.55 0.39 41.74
C LEU A 2 5.28 0.19 40.93
N THR A 3 4.57 1.27 40.60
CA THR A 3 3.50 1.24 39.60
C THR A 3 4.15 1.04 38.25
N GLN A 4 4.30 -0.23 37.87
CA GLN A 4 4.65 -0.65 36.53
C GLN A 4 3.52 -0.19 35.60
N SER A 5 3.69 1.00 35.01
CA SER A 5 2.87 1.45 33.89
C SER A 5 3.18 0.50 32.74
N LEU A 6 2.36 -0.55 32.61
CA LEU A 6 2.24 -1.27 31.36
C LEU A 6 1.67 -0.28 30.36
N SER A 7 2.52 0.41 29.61
CA SER A 7 2.13 0.97 28.33
C SER A 7 1.98 -0.22 27.37
N PRO A 8 0.78 -0.70 27.00
CA PRO A 8 0.68 -1.40 25.73
C PRO A 8 0.94 -0.34 24.63
N LEU A 9 1.34 -0.76 23.43
CA LEU A 9 1.28 0.03 22.17
C LEU A 9 2.59 0.62 21.60
N ALA A 10 3.73 -0.06 21.66
CA ALA A 10 4.93 0.41 20.92
C ALA A 10 5.52 -0.57 19.89
N ASP A 11 4.84 -1.68 19.53
CA ASP A 11 5.56 -2.75 18.79
C ASP A 11 4.74 -3.60 17.81
N TYR A 12 3.73 -3.06 17.10
CA TYR A 12 3.10 -3.85 16.02
C TYR A 12 2.89 -3.18 14.64
N PRO A 13 3.67 -2.18 14.20
CA PRO A 13 3.52 -1.63 12.84
C PRO A 13 3.69 -2.71 11.76
N VAL A 14 4.64 -3.62 11.94
CA VAL A 14 4.94 -4.69 10.96
C VAL A 14 3.84 -5.74 10.89
N LYS A 15 3.26 -6.16 12.03
CA LYS A 15 2.18 -7.16 12.02
C LYS A 15 0.92 -6.63 11.35
N GLU A 16 0.59 -5.36 11.58
CA GLU A 16 -0.51 -4.70 10.89
C GLU A 16 -0.21 -4.56 9.40
N SER A 17 0.99 -4.13 9.03
CA SER A 17 1.41 -4.04 7.63
C SER A 17 1.33 -5.38 6.90
N ILE A 18 1.72 -6.49 7.55
CA ILE A 18 1.59 -7.84 6.98
C ILE A 18 0.11 -8.23 6.82
N ARG A 19 -0.75 -7.86 7.76
CA ARG A 19 -2.20 -8.09 7.65
C ARG A 19 -2.79 -7.29 6.48
N ASP A 20 -2.32 -6.07 6.28
CA ASP A 20 -2.73 -5.20 5.18
C ASP A 20 -2.31 -5.80 3.83
N LEU A 21 -1.11 -6.38 3.71
CA LEU A 21 -0.70 -7.12 2.50
C LEU A 21 -1.60 -8.31 2.19
N ALA A 22 -1.95 -9.10 3.21
CA ALA A 22 -2.83 -10.24 3.02
C ALA A 22 -4.25 -9.82 2.60
N ARG A 23 -4.73 -8.68 3.12
CA ARG A 23 -6.01 -8.08 2.70
C ARG A 23 -5.94 -7.57 1.27
N LEU A 24 -4.86 -6.88 0.90
CA LEU A 24 -4.66 -6.39 -0.46
C LEU A 24 -4.71 -7.56 -1.46
N GLN A 25 -3.90 -8.61 -1.22
CA GLN A 25 -3.88 -9.78 -2.09
C GLN A 25 -5.24 -10.47 -2.21
N ARG A 26 -5.92 -10.68 -1.08
CA ARG A 26 -7.17 -11.46 -1.05
C ARG A 26 -8.36 -10.71 -1.64
N THR A 27 -8.46 -9.41 -1.42
CA THR A 27 -9.65 -8.62 -1.77
C THR A 27 -9.55 -8.03 -3.16
N TYR A 28 -8.34 -7.62 -3.58
CA TYR A 28 -8.15 -6.83 -4.79
C TYR A 28 -7.33 -7.54 -5.87
N ASP A 29 -6.68 -8.65 -5.54
CA ASP A 29 -5.82 -9.41 -6.47
C ASP A 29 -4.92 -8.50 -7.32
N PRO A 30 -4.09 -7.66 -6.67
CA PRO A 30 -3.28 -6.66 -7.36
C PRO A 30 -2.28 -7.33 -8.31
N SER A 31 -1.81 -6.60 -9.32
CA SER A 31 -0.61 -7.01 -10.04
C SER A 31 0.59 -7.02 -9.10
N ASP A 32 1.63 -7.78 -9.44
CA ASP A 32 2.87 -7.86 -8.66
C ASP A 32 3.46 -6.46 -8.40
N GLU A 33 3.44 -5.58 -9.41
CA GLU A 33 3.96 -4.20 -9.29
C GLU A 33 3.19 -3.38 -8.24
N VAL A 34 1.86 -3.48 -8.24
CA VAL A 34 0.99 -2.78 -7.28
C VAL A 34 1.19 -3.36 -5.86
N PHE A 35 1.33 -4.68 -5.75
CA PHE A 35 1.63 -5.35 -4.48
C PHE A 35 2.97 -4.90 -3.90
N TRP A 36 4.04 -4.87 -4.72
CA TRP A 36 5.37 -4.46 -4.27
C TRP A 36 5.43 -2.97 -3.92
N THR A 37 4.69 -2.13 -4.64
CA THR A 37 4.56 -0.70 -4.33
C THR A 37 3.93 -0.49 -2.95
N TYR A 38 2.83 -1.19 -2.67
CA TYR A 38 2.19 -1.13 -1.36
C TYR A 38 3.10 -1.66 -0.24
N PHE A 39 3.80 -2.78 -0.47
CA PHE A 39 4.78 -3.33 0.47
C PHE A 39 5.86 -2.32 0.82
N ASN A 40 6.45 -1.67 -0.18
CA ASN A 40 7.51 -0.70 0.03
C ASN A 40 7.04 0.48 0.91
N ALA A 41 5.88 1.06 0.59
CA ALA A 41 5.31 2.16 1.36
C ALA A 41 4.92 1.73 2.80
N ARG A 42 4.13 0.65 2.91
CA ARG A 42 3.51 0.26 4.18
C ARG A 42 4.46 -0.45 5.14
N VAL A 43 5.35 -1.31 4.63
CA VAL A 43 6.24 -2.14 5.47
C VAL A 43 7.63 -1.53 5.61
N LEU A 44 8.26 -1.13 4.49
CA LEU A 44 9.65 -0.65 4.53
C LEU A 44 9.74 0.81 4.98
N GLN A 45 8.85 1.66 4.48
CA GLN A 45 8.81 3.09 4.81
C GLN A 45 7.91 3.40 6.01
N ASN A 46 7.15 2.40 6.49
CA ASN A 46 6.21 2.53 7.60
C ASN A 46 5.22 3.68 7.41
N GLU A 47 4.79 3.91 6.17
CA GLU A 47 3.80 4.94 5.87
C GLU A 47 2.42 4.51 6.39
N PRO A 48 1.65 5.44 6.99
CA PRO A 48 0.32 5.15 7.52
C PRO A 48 -0.73 5.11 6.40
N ILE A 49 -0.53 4.23 5.41
CA ILE A 49 -1.40 4.09 4.23
C ILE A 49 -2.33 2.86 4.36
N GLY A 50 -3.64 3.09 4.31
CA GLY A 50 -4.64 2.03 4.30
C GLY A 50 -4.73 1.31 2.95
N VAL A 51 -5.20 0.06 2.96
CA VAL A 51 -5.37 -0.75 1.74
C VAL A 51 -6.38 -0.08 0.81
N GLU A 52 -7.51 0.36 1.35
CA GLU A 52 -8.63 0.94 0.60
C GLU A 52 -8.25 2.28 -0.04
N ASP A 53 -7.53 3.14 0.69
CA ASP A 53 -6.98 4.39 0.18
C ASP A 53 -5.98 4.15 -0.95
N PHE A 54 -5.05 3.21 -0.75
CA PHE A 54 -4.05 2.88 -1.76
C PHE A 54 -4.67 2.36 -3.06
N VAL A 55 -5.62 1.43 -2.97
CA VAL A 55 -6.35 0.91 -4.12
C VAL A 55 -7.13 2.02 -4.81
N SER A 56 -7.84 2.84 -4.04
CA SER A 56 -8.59 3.97 -4.61
C SER A 56 -7.69 4.90 -5.40
N GLN A 57 -6.51 5.25 -4.88
CA GLN A 57 -5.55 6.10 -5.58
C GLN A 57 -4.96 5.42 -6.82
N THR A 58 -4.60 4.15 -6.70
CA THR A 58 -3.93 3.38 -7.77
C THR A 58 -4.84 3.15 -8.97
N TYR A 59 -6.11 2.80 -8.74
CA TYR A 59 -7.04 2.45 -9.83
C TYR A 59 -7.98 3.58 -10.25
N THR A 60 -8.06 4.69 -9.50
CA THR A 60 -8.82 5.89 -9.89
C THR A 60 -7.95 6.91 -10.64
N THR A 61 -6.62 6.77 -10.63
CA THR A 61 -5.74 7.63 -11.42
C THR A 61 -5.75 7.14 -12.87
N PRO A 62 -6.35 7.89 -13.83
CA PRO A 62 -6.15 7.59 -15.24
C PRO A 62 -4.69 7.84 -15.58
N GLU A 63 -3.99 6.81 -16.07
CA GLU A 63 -2.63 6.89 -16.60
C GLU A 63 -2.46 8.11 -17.53
N PRO A 64 -1.56 9.07 -17.24
CA PRO A 64 -1.26 10.17 -18.16
C PRO A 64 -0.42 9.74 -19.39
N TYR A 65 -0.04 8.47 -19.51
CA TYR A 65 0.81 7.94 -20.59
C TYR A 65 0.05 7.25 -21.73
N GLY A 66 -1.24 7.54 -21.90
CA GLY A 66 -2.06 7.03 -23.01
C GLY A 66 -2.02 7.84 -24.32
N GLN A 67 -1.19 8.89 -24.45
CA GLN A 67 -1.24 9.83 -25.59
C GLN A 67 0.06 9.92 -26.43
N LEU A 68 0.75 8.80 -26.64
CA LEU A 68 1.78 8.69 -27.69
C LEU A 68 1.43 7.61 -28.72
N SER A 69 0.17 7.52 -29.13
CA SER A 69 -0.25 6.77 -30.31
C SER A 69 -0.88 7.73 -31.31
N GLY A 70 -0.04 8.42 -32.06
CA GLY A 70 -0.47 9.39 -33.06
C GLY A 70 0.65 10.19 -33.71
N ALA A 71 1.90 9.72 -33.67
CA ALA A 71 2.87 10.16 -34.67
C ALA A 71 2.53 9.42 -35.96
N SER A 72 1.68 10.03 -36.79
CA SER A 72 1.56 9.66 -38.20
C SER A 72 2.96 9.67 -38.80
N ILE A 73 3.45 8.50 -39.19
CA ILE A 73 4.56 8.40 -40.13
C ILE A 73 3.97 7.77 -41.40
N ASP A 74 3.81 8.67 -42.37
CA ASP A 74 3.54 8.52 -43.81
C ASP A 74 2.37 7.64 -44.26
#